data_AF-A0A844Z6A9-F1
#
_entry.id   AF-A0A844Z6A9-F1
#
_cell.length_a   1.000
_cell.length_b   1.000
_cell.length_c   1.000
_cell.angle_alpha   90.00
_cell.angle_beta   90.00
_cell.angle_gamma   90.00
#
_symmetry.space_group_name_H-M   'P 1'
#
loop_
_entity.id
_entity.type
_entity.pdbx_description
1 polymer ?
#
loop_
_entity_poly.entity_id
_entity_poly.type
_entity_poly.pdbx_seq_one_letter_code
_entity_poly.pdbx_strand_id
1 'polypeptide(L)'
;MIRSRALSLLAAAATLAVAAPVMAELNAGYEAWNRGDYKAAVREWRDLAAEGNADAQFNMAQAYRLGRGVEQNSKQAEILIAKAAAQGHIKATDTYGLLLFQSGRREEAMPYIIKAAERGNPRAQYLLGIGHFNGDLVGKDWVRAYALMTLSNSAGFAQAKPAITQMDDFIPLAQRQEAQVLAQKLKRDANTTLAQQIASDELGVTVKPAASASPPRQASASARSPLPSSVTRIPEPIQSMRVPPSVAAAQTAVAEAARVTGTESPARAGADFVVPTQATPAPARTAPVRTAQVAADPNPPAPRRVAANSASANGPWRVQLGAFGVRSNADRLWSRLSDNAVLSGKQKFVVPAGRVVKLQAGGYPSRSSAQNACNTLKRSGQDCLVTR
;
A
#
# COMPACT_ATOMS: atom_id res chain seq x y z
N MET A 1 -10.16 79.92 -20.66
CA MET A 1 -11.18 78.84 -20.73
C MET A 1 -10.46 77.54 -21.10
N ILE A 2 -10.14 76.69 -20.13
CA ILE A 2 -9.68 75.31 -20.36
C ILE A 2 -10.54 74.45 -19.45
N ARG A 3 -11.44 73.65 -20.05
CA ARG A 3 -12.37 72.76 -19.36
C ARG A 3 -11.75 71.35 -19.33
N SER A 4 -11.79 70.72 -18.14
CA SER A 4 -12.30 69.35 -17.88
C SER A 4 -11.64 68.18 -18.62
N ARG A 5 -11.30 67.00 -18.07
CA ARG A 5 -11.56 66.21 -16.83
C ARG A 5 -10.54 65.04 -16.92
N ALA A 6 -9.81 64.68 -15.87
CA ALA A 6 -10.07 63.56 -14.96
C ALA A 6 -10.54 62.23 -15.60
N LEU A 7 -9.93 61.11 -15.17
CA LEU A 7 -10.10 59.69 -15.53
C LEU A 7 -9.25 59.25 -16.74
N SER A 8 -8.28 58.33 -16.62
CA SER A 8 -8.49 56.96 -16.12
C SER A 8 -7.19 56.33 -15.61
N LEU A 9 -7.15 56.02 -14.31
CA LEU A 9 -6.27 55.05 -13.67
C LEU A 9 -7.16 53.85 -13.34
N LEU A 10 -7.17 52.82 -14.20
CA LEU A 10 -7.86 51.52 -14.08
C LEU A 10 -7.22 50.64 -15.17
N ALA A 11 -6.71 49.42 -14.98
CA ALA A 11 -6.61 48.54 -13.84
C ALA A 11 -5.47 47.56 -14.16
N ALA A 12 -4.39 47.55 -13.37
CA ALA A 12 -3.44 46.46 -13.33
C ALA A 12 -3.71 45.70 -12.04
N ALA A 13 -4.72 44.83 -12.04
CA ALA A 13 -5.02 43.98 -10.90
C ALA A 13 -5.65 42.66 -11.35
N ALA A 14 -4.94 41.59 -10.98
CA ALA A 14 -5.46 40.27 -10.66
C ALA A 14 -6.06 39.42 -11.80
N THR A 15 -5.17 38.65 -12.45
CA THR A 15 -5.46 37.24 -12.78
C THR A 15 -4.41 36.33 -12.16
N LEU A 16 -4.47 36.21 -10.83
CA LEU A 16 -3.73 35.21 -10.05
C LEU A 16 -4.74 34.40 -9.23
N ALA A 17 -5.38 33.44 -9.89
CA ALA A 17 -6.17 32.35 -9.30
C ALA A 17 -6.53 31.41 -10.48
N VAL A 18 -6.44 30.08 -10.47
CA VAL A 18 -6.44 29.09 -9.39
C VAL A 18 -5.73 27.84 -9.90
N ALA A 19 -4.65 27.39 -9.24
CA ALA A 19 -4.09 26.04 -9.44
C ALA A 19 -4.32 25.17 -8.18
N ALA A 20 -5.47 25.34 -7.51
CA ALA A 20 -5.77 24.74 -6.21
C ALA A 20 -7.11 23.95 -6.09
N PRO A 21 -7.57 23.10 -7.03
CA PRO A 21 -8.62 22.12 -6.70
C PRO A 21 -8.11 20.69 -6.44
N VAL A 22 -7.09 20.20 -7.16
CA VAL A 22 -6.79 18.76 -7.21
C VAL A 22 -6.18 18.19 -5.91
N MET A 23 -5.38 18.98 -5.19
CA MET A 23 -4.75 18.54 -3.92
C MET A 23 -5.74 18.49 -2.75
N ALA A 24 -6.81 19.28 -2.79
CA ALA A 24 -7.82 19.31 -1.73
C ALA A 24 -8.76 18.09 -1.79
N GLU A 25 -9.10 17.66 -3.01
CA GLU A 25 -10.05 16.55 -3.26
C GLU A 25 -9.47 15.18 -2.86
N LEU A 26 -8.16 14.96 -3.08
CA LEU A 26 -7.47 13.73 -2.63
C LEU A 26 -7.49 13.56 -1.11
N ASN A 27 -7.31 14.66 -0.37
CA ASN A 27 -7.31 14.65 1.10
C ASN A 27 -8.68 14.26 1.66
N ALA A 28 -9.78 14.74 1.07
CA ALA A 28 -11.13 14.35 1.49
C ALA A 28 -11.35 12.83 1.40
N GLY A 29 -10.87 12.20 0.33
CA GLY A 29 -10.94 10.74 0.19
C GLY A 29 -10.09 10.00 1.22
N TYR A 30 -8.87 10.46 1.51
CA TYR A 30 -8.02 9.88 2.57
C TYR A 30 -8.67 9.97 3.95
N GLU A 31 -9.26 11.12 4.26
CA GLU A 31 -9.96 11.31 5.53
C GLU A 31 -11.19 10.38 5.65
N ALA A 32 -12.00 10.30 4.59
CA ALA A 32 -13.15 9.39 4.55
C ALA A 32 -12.72 7.94 4.77
N TRP A 33 -11.62 7.52 4.13
CA TRP A 33 -11.05 6.19 4.30
C TRP A 33 -10.61 5.92 5.74
N ASN A 34 -9.92 6.88 6.37
CA ASN A 34 -9.43 6.76 7.75
C ASN A 34 -10.56 6.68 8.78
N ARG A 35 -11.70 7.32 8.50
CA ARG A 35 -12.93 7.23 9.31
C ARG A 35 -13.76 5.96 9.02
N GLY A 36 -13.35 5.15 8.05
CA GLY A 36 -14.04 3.91 7.66
C GLY A 36 -15.20 4.12 6.68
N ASP A 37 -15.43 5.34 6.19
CA ASP A 37 -16.40 5.61 5.13
C ASP A 37 -15.77 5.35 3.75
N TYR A 38 -15.58 4.06 3.45
CA TYR A 38 -14.94 3.63 2.22
C TYR A 38 -15.75 4.00 0.97
N LYS A 39 -17.08 4.09 1.07
CA LYS A 39 -17.93 4.50 -0.05
C LYS A 39 -17.73 5.97 -0.39
N ALA A 40 -17.60 6.85 0.61
CA ALA A 40 -17.24 8.23 0.38
C ALA A 40 -15.84 8.36 -0.21
N ALA A 41 -14.84 7.68 0.36
CA ALA A 41 -13.47 7.70 -0.16
C ALA A 41 -13.40 7.32 -1.65
N VAL A 42 -14.10 6.24 -2.02
CA VAL A 42 -14.20 5.79 -3.41
C VAL A 42 -14.85 6.84 -4.32
N ARG A 43 -15.88 7.56 -3.85
CA ARG A 43 -16.51 8.63 -4.65
C ARG A 43 -15.53 9.75 -4.93
N GLU A 44 -14.80 10.23 -3.92
CA GLU A 44 -13.81 11.30 -4.07
C GLU A 44 -12.67 10.90 -5.02
N TRP A 45 -12.21 9.65 -4.97
CA TRP A 45 -11.08 9.21 -5.79
C TRP A 45 -11.46 8.79 -7.21
N ARG A 46 -12.74 8.50 -7.49
CA ARG A 46 -13.14 7.86 -8.75
C ARG A 46 -12.82 8.75 -9.96
N ASP A 47 -13.24 10.00 -9.91
CA ASP A 47 -13.11 10.91 -11.05
C ASP A 47 -11.64 11.31 -11.24
N LEU A 48 -10.93 11.60 -10.14
CA LEU A 48 -9.49 11.83 -10.14
C LEU A 48 -8.70 10.66 -10.77
N ALA A 49 -9.06 9.42 -10.41
CA ALA A 49 -8.40 8.24 -10.98
C ALA A 49 -8.69 8.07 -12.48
N ALA A 50 -9.90 8.46 -12.91
CA ALA A 50 -10.29 8.47 -14.32
C ALA A 50 -9.56 9.55 -15.13
N GLU A 51 -9.30 10.71 -14.51
CA GLU A 51 -8.52 11.81 -15.08
C GLU A 51 -7.01 11.55 -15.11
N GLY A 52 -6.57 10.44 -14.51
CA GLY A 52 -5.19 9.99 -14.59
C GLY A 52 -4.37 10.23 -13.34
N ASN A 53 -4.93 10.83 -12.28
CA ASN A 53 -4.18 11.10 -11.05
C ASN A 53 -3.61 9.81 -10.43
N ALA A 54 -2.28 9.73 -10.30
CA ALA A 54 -1.59 8.51 -9.88
C ALA A 54 -1.89 8.08 -8.43
N ASP A 55 -2.02 9.03 -7.50
CA ASP A 55 -2.42 8.75 -6.11
C ASP A 55 -3.85 8.20 -6.05
N ALA A 56 -4.79 8.81 -6.77
CA ALA A 56 -6.18 8.37 -6.83
C ALA A 56 -6.29 6.99 -7.49
N GLN A 57 -5.54 6.72 -8.57
CA GLN A 57 -5.44 5.39 -9.17
C GLN A 57 -4.92 4.36 -8.18
N PHE A 58 -3.85 4.67 -7.45
CA PHE A 58 -3.33 3.77 -6.43
C PHE A 58 -4.35 3.52 -5.31
N ASN A 59 -5.04 4.55 -4.82
CA ASN A 59 -6.06 4.41 -3.78
C ASN A 59 -7.28 3.60 -4.24
N MET A 60 -7.77 3.86 -5.46
CA MET A 60 -8.84 3.06 -6.07
C MET A 60 -8.42 1.61 -6.27
N ALA A 61 -7.16 1.35 -6.65
CA ALA A 61 -6.66 -0.02 -6.72
C ALA A 61 -6.69 -0.73 -5.37
N GLN A 62 -6.35 -0.03 -4.28
CA GLN A 62 -6.45 -0.58 -2.93
C GLN A 62 -7.90 -0.85 -2.52
N ALA A 63 -8.83 0.02 -2.89
CA ALA A 63 -10.26 -0.18 -2.67
C ALA A 63 -10.76 -1.46 -3.37
N TYR A 64 -10.43 -1.65 -4.65
CA TYR A 64 -10.75 -2.86 -5.41
C TYR A 64 -10.07 -4.11 -4.88
N ARG A 65 -8.80 -4.02 -4.46
CA ARG A 65 -8.06 -5.17 -3.90
C ARG A 65 -8.64 -5.65 -2.57
N LEU A 66 -9.16 -4.72 -1.76
CA LEU A 66 -9.70 -4.99 -0.43
C LEU A 66 -11.22 -5.17 -0.40
N GLY A 67 -11.93 -4.90 -1.50
CA GLY A 67 -13.40 -4.87 -1.53
C GLY A 67 -14.01 -3.81 -0.61
N ARG A 68 -13.34 -2.66 -0.47
CA ARG A 68 -13.74 -1.58 0.45
C ARG A 68 -14.36 -0.43 -0.32
N GLY A 69 -15.66 -0.20 -0.12
CA GLY A 69 -16.41 0.85 -0.82
C GLY A 69 -16.75 0.52 -2.28
N VAL A 70 -16.13 -0.52 -2.83
CA VAL A 70 -16.40 -1.15 -4.14
C VAL A 70 -16.38 -2.66 -3.99
N GLU A 71 -16.96 -3.38 -4.95
CA GLU A 71 -16.80 -4.83 -5.04
C GLU A 71 -15.34 -5.21 -5.26
N GLN A 72 -14.90 -6.32 -4.65
CA GLN A 72 -13.52 -6.77 -4.79
C GLN A 72 -13.24 -7.19 -6.23
N ASN A 73 -12.19 -6.62 -6.84
CA ASN A 73 -11.78 -6.96 -8.19
C ASN A 73 -10.26 -6.86 -8.35
N SER A 74 -9.59 -8.01 -8.29
CA SER A 74 -8.13 -8.08 -8.37
C SER A 74 -7.57 -7.63 -9.73
N LYS A 75 -8.30 -7.87 -10.84
CA LYS A 75 -7.87 -7.44 -12.18
C LYS A 75 -7.91 -5.92 -12.31
N GLN A 76 -9.00 -5.31 -11.86
CA GLN A 76 -9.12 -3.84 -11.88
C GLN A 76 -8.09 -3.18 -10.97
N ALA A 77 -7.82 -3.78 -9.81
CA ALA A 77 -6.75 -3.31 -8.92
C ALA A 77 -5.38 -3.35 -9.59
N GLU A 78 -5.04 -4.46 -10.27
CA GLU A 78 -3.78 -4.59 -11.00
C GLU A 78 -3.63 -3.51 -12.07
N ILE A 79 -4.66 -3.29 -12.89
CA ILE A 79 -4.65 -2.27 -13.95
C ILE A 79 -4.38 -0.88 -13.37
N LEU A 80 -5.07 -0.51 -12.30
CA LEU A 80 -4.91 0.80 -11.67
C LEU A 80 -3.54 0.96 -10.99
N ILE A 81 -3.03 -0.09 -10.34
CA ILE A 81 -1.66 -0.11 -9.80
C ILE A 81 -0.63 0.06 -10.92
N ALA A 82 -0.79 -0.65 -12.05
CA ALA A 82 0.11 -0.56 -13.18
C ALA A 82 0.11 0.85 -13.81
N LYS A 83 -1.07 1.48 -13.94
CA LYS A 83 -1.21 2.86 -14.42
C LYS A 83 -0.52 3.86 -13.49
N ALA A 84 -0.71 3.75 -12.18
CA ALA A 84 -0.02 4.61 -11.22
C ALA A 84 1.51 4.38 -11.25
N ALA A 85 1.96 3.12 -11.33
CA ALA A 85 3.37 2.76 -11.45
C ALA A 85 4.02 3.32 -12.73
N ALA A 86 3.30 3.30 -13.86
CA ALA A 86 3.76 3.87 -15.12
C ALA A 86 3.96 5.39 -15.05
N GLN A 87 3.31 6.06 -14.09
CA GLN A 87 3.49 7.50 -13.83
C GLN A 87 4.60 7.79 -12.83
N GLY A 88 5.31 6.77 -12.34
CA GLY A 88 6.39 6.93 -11.37
C GLY A 88 5.95 6.89 -9.90
N HIS A 89 4.65 6.73 -9.61
CA HIS A 89 4.16 6.71 -8.24
C HIS A 89 4.85 5.59 -7.42
N ILE A 90 5.64 5.99 -6.41
CA ILE A 90 6.59 5.12 -5.71
C ILE A 90 5.90 3.90 -5.09
N LYS A 91 4.82 4.13 -4.32
CA LYS A 91 4.10 3.04 -3.64
C LYS A 91 3.40 2.10 -4.64
N ALA A 92 2.98 2.62 -5.78
CA ALA A 92 2.34 1.81 -6.82
C ALA A 92 3.38 0.94 -7.53
N THR A 93 4.55 1.52 -7.86
CA THR A 93 5.69 0.80 -8.43
C THR A 93 6.13 -0.36 -7.56
N ASP A 94 6.29 -0.14 -6.25
CA ASP A 94 6.62 -1.20 -5.28
C ASP A 94 5.53 -2.28 -5.22
N THR A 95 4.26 -1.86 -5.15
CA THR A 95 3.12 -2.78 -5.04
C THR A 95 2.96 -3.61 -6.32
N TYR A 96 3.18 -3.01 -7.49
CA TYR A 96 3.10 -3.68 -8.78
C TYR A 96 4.16 -4.78 -8.89
N GLY A 97 5.41 -4.48 -8.56
CA GLY A 97 6.48 -5.48 -8.54
C GLY A 97 6.16 -6.67 -7.62
N LEU A 98 5.62 -6.40 -6.44
CA LEU A 98 5.21 -7.45 -5.51
C LEU A 98 4.03 -8.28 -6.04
N LEU A 99 3.07 -7.65 -6.71
CA LEU A 99 1.92 -8.31 -7.31
C LEU A 99 2.36 -9.26 -8.44
N LEU A 100 3.21 -8.77 -9.34
CA LEU A 100 3.81 -9.55 -10.42
C LEU A 100 4.56 -10.78 -9.88
N PHE A 101 5.35 -10.59 -8.82
CA PHE A 101 6.09 -11.67 -8.21
C PHE A 101 5.15 -12.74 -7.62
N GLN A 102 4.09 -12.31 -6.94
CA GLN A 102 3.07 -13.20 -6.35
C GLN A 102 2.26 -13.96 -7.39
N SER A 103 2.04 -13.37 -8.57
CA SER A 103 1.34 -14.02 -9.69
C SER A 103 2.25 -14.91 -10.55
N GLY A 104 3.51 -15.12 -10.15
CA GLY A 104 4.46 -15.96 -10.87
C GLY A 104 5.18 -15.29 -12.05
N ARG A 105 4.90 -14.00 -12.34
CA ARG A 105 5.57 -13.20 -13.38
C ARG A 105 6.90 -12.63 -12.86
N ARG A 106 7.76 -13.51 -12.34
CA ARG A 106 8.91 -13.12 -11.51
C ARG A 106 9.97 -12.36 -12.30
N GLU A 107 10.22 -12.75 -13.55
CA GLU A 107 11.15 -12.09 -14.47
C GLU A 107 10.73 -10.65 -14.73
N GLU A 108 9.44 -10.42 -14.97
CA GLU A 108 8.87 -9.08 -15.13
C GLU A 108 8.89 -8.28 -13.83
N ALA A 109 8.70 -8.96 -12.68
CA ALA A 109 8.74 -8.33 -11.37
C ALA A 109 10.13 -7.81 -11.00
N MET A 110 11.21 -8.49 -11.39
CA MET A 110 12.54 -8.23 -10.83
C MET A 110 13.05 -6.80 -10.98
N PRO A 111 12.90 -6.10 -12.12
CA PRO A 111 13.25 -4.69 -12.21
C PRO A 111 12.55 -3.80 -11.18
N TYR A 112 11.30 -4.11 -10.83
CA TYR A 112 10.55 -3.40 -9.80
C TYR A 112 11.01 -3.79 -8.39
N ILE A 113 11.25 -5.08 -8.16
CA ILE A 113 11.77 -5.58 -6.88
C ILE A 113 13.14 -4.98 -6.55
N ILE A 114 14.05 -4.89 -7.52
CA ILE A 114 15.37 -4.28 -7.34
C ILE A 114 15.22 -2.82 -6.91
N LYS A 115 14.45 -2.02 -7.66
CA LYS A 115 14.22 -0.60 -7.34
C LYS A 115 13.53 -0.40 -5.99
N ALA A 116 12.58 -1.26 -5.65
CA ALA A 116 11.92 -1.21 -4.35
C ALA A 116 12.91 -1.54 -3.22
N ALA A 117 13.78 -2.53 -3.41
CA ALA A 117 14.81 -2.88 -2.43
C ALA A 117 15.86 -1.77 -2.27
N GLU A 118 16.23 -1.11 -3.38
CA GLU A 118 17.08 0.09 -3.41
C GLU A 118 16.44 1.25 -2.64
N ARG A 119 15.11 1.40 -2.64
CA ARG A 119 14.39 2.37 -1.79
C ARG A 119 14.23 1.95 -0.33
N GLY A 120 14.67 0.75 0.03
CA GLY A 120 14.52 0.23 1.39
C GLY A 120 13.21 -0.50 1.67
N ASN A 121 12.43 -0.88 0.65
CA ASN A 121 11.22 -1.67 0.85
C ASN A 121 11.57 -3.04 1.44
N PRO A 122 11.12 -3.37 2.67
CA PRO A 122 11.63 -4.54 3.37
C PRO A 122 11.17 -5.87 2.76
N ARG A 123 9.99 -5.90 2.13
CA ARG A 123 9.53 -7.10 1.42
C ARG A 123 10.34 -7.31 0.13
N ALA A 124 10.66 -6.23 -0.59
CA ALA A 124 11.49 -6.33 -1.77
C ALA A 124 12.94 -6.71 -1.43
N GLN A 125 13.52 -6.17 -0.35
CA GLN A 125 14.82 -6.58 0.18
C GLN A 125 14.85 -8.07 0.54
N TYR A 126 13.79 -8.58 1.16
CA TYR A 126 13.64 -10.03 1.42
C TYR A 126 13.69 -10.85 0.13
N LEU A 127 12.86 -10.48 -0.86
CA LEU A 127 12.77 -11.22 -2.14
C LEU A 127 14.08 -11.18 -2.92
N LEU A 128 14.71 -10.01 -3.00
CA LEU A 128 16.02 -9.85 -3.65
C LEU A 128 17.13 -10.59 -2.88
N GLY A 129 17.05 -10.63 -1.55
CA GLY A 129 17.95 -11.40 -0.69
C GLY A 129 17.87 -12.90 -0.97
N ILE A 130 16.66 -13.46 -1.07
CA ILE A 130 16.46 -14.86 -1.48
C ILE A 130 17.01 -15.11 -2.90
N GLY A 131 16.73 -14.20 -3.84
CA GLY A 131 17.24 -14.29 -5.21
C GLY A 131 18.77 -14.39 -5.26
N HIS A 132 19.49 -13.50 -4.56
CA HIS A 132 20.95 -13.56 -4.47
C HIS A 132 21.47 -14.78 -3.71
N PHE A 133 20.72 -15.32 -2.76
CA PHE A 133 21.15 -16.52 -2.02
C PHE A 133 21.14 -17.77 -2.92
N ASN A 134 20.06 -17.93 -3.68
CA ASN A 134 19.86 -19.08 -4.58
C ASN A 134 20.58 -18.90 -5.92
N GLY A 135 20.77 -17.65 -6.38
CA GLY A 135 21.15 -17.35 -7.77
C GLY A 135 19.96 -17.34 -8.73
N ASP A 136 18.75 -17.13 -8.23
CA ASP A 136 17.51 -17.12 -9.02
C ASP A 136 17.25 -15.71 -9.54
N LEU A 137 17.15 -15.56 -10.88
CA LEU A 137 16.84 -14.29 -11.59
C LEU A 137 17.87 -13.16 -11.43
N VAL A 138 18.74 -13.26 -10.42
CA VAL A 138 19.89 -12.40 -10.15
C VAL A 138 21.10 -13.26 -9.81
N GLY A 139 22.31 -12.76 -10.08
CA GLY A 139 23.54 -13.50 -9.81
C GLY A 139 23.69 -13.85 -8.33
N LYS A 140 24.21 -15.04 -8.04
CA LYS A 140 24.44 -15.52 -6.67
C LYS A 140 25.46 -14.63 -5.95
N ASP A 141 25.08 -14.11 -4.78
CA ASP A 141 25.90 -13.20 -3.96
C ASP A 141 25.47 -13.33 -2.48
N TRP A 142 26.17 -14.17 -1.73
CA TRP A 142 25.82 -14.46 -0.33
C TRP A 142 25.99 -13.26 0.61
N VAL A 143 27.00 -12.42 0.39
CA VAL A 143 27.23 -11.23 1.21
C VAL A 143 26.08 -10.24 1.02
N ARG A 144 25.69 -9.95 -0.23
CA ARG A 144 24.54 -9.09 -0.53
C ARG A 144 23.22 -9.71 -0.07
N ALA A 145 23.04 -11.02 -0.26
CA ALA A 145 21.85 -11.74 0.19
C ALA A 145 21.62 -11.56 1.70
N TYR A 146 22.66 -11.83 2.50
CA TYR A 146 22.60 -11.72 3.96
C TYR A 146 22.43 -10.26 4.41
N ALA A 147 23.06 -9.30 3.73
CA ALA A 147 22.91 -7.87 4.00
C ALA A 147 21.46 -7.39 3.79
N LEU A 148 20.86 -7.73 2.65
CA LEU A 148 19.46 -7.40 2.31
C LEU A 148 18.48 -8.05 3.30
N MET A 149 18.73 -9.32 3.66
CA MET A 149 17.91 -10.02 4.62
C MET A 149 17.99 -9.39 6.02
N THR A 150 19.18 -8.97 6.43
CA THR A 150 19.41 -8.24 7.69
C THR A 150 18.64 -6.92 7.71
N LEU A 151 18.66 -6.16 6.61
CA LEU A 151 17.88 -4.91 6.49
C LEU A 151 16.38 -5.17 6.58
N SER A 152 15.88 -6.15 5.82
CA SER A 152 14.46 -6.55 5.85
C SER A 152 14.00 -6.93 7.26
N ASN A 153 14.80 -7.73 7.98
CA ASN A 153 14.53 -8.09 9.37
C ASN A 153 14.56 -6.86 10.30
N SER A 154 15.55 -5.97 10.15
CA SER A 154 15.66 -4.76 10.97
C SER A 154 14.49 -3.78 10.77
N ALA A 155 13.88 -3.80 9.59
CA ALA A 155 12.67 -3.04 9.26
C ALA A 155 11.37 -3.74 9.71
N GLY A 156 11.46 -4.87 10.41
CA GLY A 156 10.32 -5.56 11.02
C GLY A 156 9.62 -6.57 10.10
N PHE A 157 10.19 -6.94 8.96
CA PHE A 157 9.62 -7.99 8.12
C PHE A 157 9.87 -9.37 8.75
N ALA A 158 8.84 -9.90 9.41
CA ALA A 158 8.95 -11.07 10.27
C ALA A 158 9.52 -12.33 9.59
N GLN A 159 9.27 -12.51 8.29
CA GLN A 159 9.78 -13.66 7.53
C GLN A 159 11.30 -13.61 7.32
N ALA A 160 11.93 -12.45 7.43
CA ALA A 160 13.38 -12.34 7.21
C ALA A 160 14.19 -13.06 8.29
N LYS A 161 13.78 -13.00 9.57
CA LYS A 161 14.52 -13.64 10.67
C LYS A 161 14.75 -15.15 10.47
N PRO A 162 13.72 -15.99 10.24
CA PRO A 162 13.95 -17.41 10.02
C PRO A 162 14.79 -17.68 8.75
N ALA A 163 14.67 -16.83 7.72
CA ALA A 163 15.52 -16.94 6.53
C ALA A 163 16.99 -16.66 6.85
N ILE A 164 17.31 -15.65 7.67
CA ILE A 164 18.68 -15.40 8.16
C ILE A 164 19.23 -16.63 8.89
N THR A 165 18.43 -17.19 9.81
CA THR A 165 18.85 -18.38 10.56
C THR A 165 19.16 -19.56 9.63
N GLN A 166 18.35 -19.77 8.59
CA GLN A 166 18.66 -20.79 7.59
C GLN A 166 19.91 -20.46 6.79
N MET A 167 20.12 -19.19 6.42
CA MET A 167 21.33 -18.74 5.71
C MET A 167 22.61 -18.95 6.55
N ASP A 168 22.53 -18.86 7.88
CA ASP A 168 23.68 -19.08 8.77
C ASP A 168 24.29 -20.49 8.63
N ASP A 169 23.50 -21.48 8.20
CA ASP A 169 23.95 -22.86 7.97
C ASP A 169 24.83 -22.97 6.71
N PHE A 170 24.71 -22.03 5.77
CA PHE A 170 25.40 -22.07 4.47
C PHE A 170 26.45 -20.98 4.30
N ILE A 171 26.24 -19.80 4.92
CA ILE A 171 27.09 -18.62 4.70
C ILE A 171 28.18 -18.55 5.79
N PRO A 172 29.47 -18.63 5.41
CA PRO A 172 30.58 -18.56 6.35
C PRO A 172 30.56 -17.27 7.19
N LEU A 173 31.06 -17.35 8.43
CA LEU A 173 31.08 -16.23 9.36
C LEU A 173 31.75 -14.97 8.78
N ALA A 174 32.86 -15.11 8.05
CA ALA A 174 33.55 -14.00 7.42
C ALA A 174 32.64 -13.22 6.46
N GLN A 175 31.90 -13.92 5.60
CA GLN A 175 30.95 -13.29 4.67
C GLN A 175 29.76 -12.64 5.40
N ARG A 176 29.31 -13.22 6.52
CA ARG A 176 28.27 -12.59 7.36
C ARG A 176 28.76 -11.31 8.02
N GLN A 177 30.03 -11.23 8.41
CA GLN A 177 30.65 -10.01 8.93
C GLN A 177 30.77 -8.93 7.84
N GLU A 178 31.20 -9.31 6.63
CA GLU A 178 31.20 -8.42 5.46
C GLU A 178 29.79 -7.90 5.14
N ALA A 179 28.78 -8.76 5.24
CA ALA A 179 27.39 -8.42 4.99
C ALA A 179 26.86 -7.37 5.97
N GLN A 180 27.32 -7.34 7.23
CA GLN A 180 26.96 -6.29 8.19
C GLN A 180 27.44 -4.91 7.72
N VAL A 181 28.67 -4.83 7.21
CA VAL A 181 29.22 -3.57 6.66
C VAL A 181 28.44 -3.15 5.42
N LEU A 182 28.15 -4.10 4.52
CA LEU A 182 27.36 -3.84 3.32
C LEU A 182 25.93 -3.39 3.66
N ALA A 183 25.27 -4.00 4.65
CA ALA A 183 23.93 -3.62 5.08
C ALA A 183 23.87 -2.14 5.52
N GLN A 184 24.86 -1.66 6.27
CA GLN A 184 24.92 -0.26 6.67
C GLN A 184 25.06 0.69 5.48
N LYS A 185 25.86 0.31 4.47
CA LYS A 185 25.96 1.07 3.22
C LYS A 185 24.63 1.09 2.47
N LEU A 186 24.04 -0.08 2.21
CA LEU A 186 22.77 -0.22 1.51
C LEU A 186 21.64 0.57 2.20
N LYS A 187 21.61 0.62 3.53
CA LYS A 187 20.65 1.43 4.28
C LYS A 187 20.79 2.93 4.01
N ARG A 188 22.03 3.44 4.00
CA ARG A 188 22.29 4.87 3.72
C ARG A 188 21.92 5.21 2.27
N ASP A 189 22.33 4.35 1.35
CA ASP A 189 22.00 4.49 -0.07
C ASP A 189 20.48 4.50 -0.25
N ALA A 190 19.76 3.60 0.42
CA ALA A 190 18.30 3.52 0.35
C ALA A 190 17.57 4.75 0.87
N ASN A 191 18.00 5.28 2.02
CA ASN A 191 17.47 6.52 2.56
C ASN A 191 17.70 7.68 1.58
N THR A 192 18.85 7.71 0.92
CA THR A 192 19.21 8.74 -0.04
C THR A 192 18.35 8.64 -1.30
N THR A 193 18.24 7.43 -1.87
CA THR A 193 17.41 7.17 -3.05
C THR A 193 15.95 7.51 -2.80
N LEU A 194 15.39 7.13 -1.66
CA LEU A 194 14.01 7.46 -1.31
C LEU A 194 13.81 8.96 -1.16
N ALA A 195 14.71 9.67 -0.46
CA ALA A 195 14.63 11.12 -0.28
C ALA A 195 14.70 11.87 -1.63
N GLN A 196 15.60 11.45 -2.53
CA GLN A 196 15.71 12.03 -3.87
C GLN A 196 14.45 11.81 -4.72
N GLN A 197 13.84 10.63 -4.64
CA GLN A 197 12.63 10.32 -5.39
C GLN A 197 11.42 11.10 -4.87
N ILE A 198 11.26 11.20 -3.54
CA ILE A 198 10.19 12.02 -2.94
C ILE A 198 10.35 13.50 -3.35
N ALA A 199 11.57 14.05 -3.27
CA ALA A 199 11.81 15.43 -3.70
C ALA A 199 11.53 15.65 -5.20
N SER A 200 11.80 14.65 -6.04
CA SER A 200 11.49 14.72 -7.48
C SER A 200 9.98 14.69 -7.73
N ASP A 201 9.25 13.84 -7.01
CA ASP A 201 7.79 13.75 -7.08
C ASP A 201 7.12 15.06 -6.63
N GLU A 202 7.61 15.69 -5.55
CA GLU A 202 7.08 16.96 -5.02
C GLU A 202 7.31 18.15 -5.96
N LEU A 203 8.45 18.20 -6.65
CA LEU A 203 8.78 19.30 -7.56
C LEU A 203 8.09 19.17 -8.93
N GLY A 204 7.37 18.06 -9.20
CA GLY A 204 6.86 17.74 -10.53
C GLY A 204 7.97 17.62 -11.59
N VAL A 205 9.23 17.56 -11.15
CA VAL A 205 10.39 17.40 -12.02
C VAL A 205 10.74 15.93 -12.00
N THR A 206 10.41 15.23 -13.09
CA THR A 206 10.97 13.91 -13.36
C THR A 206 12.49 14.05 -13.58
N VAL A 207 13.28 14.10 -12.51
CA VAL A 207 14.74 14.12 -12.61
C VAL A 207 15.21 12.71 -12.95
N LYS A 208 15.59 12.54 -14.21
CA LYS A 208 16.34 11.38 -14.72
C LYS A 208 17.70 11.31 -14.00
N PRO A 209 18.10 10.17 -13.40
CA PRO A 209 19.39 10.07 -12.71
C PRO A 209 20.56 10.24 -13.69
N ALA A 210 21.51 11.10 -13.31
CA ALA A 210 22.81 11.18 -13.98
C ALA A 210 23.60 9.89 -13.69
N ALA A 211 24.10 9.26 -14.75
CA ALA A 211 24.99 8.12 -14.65
C ALA A 211 26.29 8.58 -13.96
N SER A 212 26.65 7.88 -12.89
CA SER A 212 27.93 8.01 -12.18
C SER A 212 29.09 7.81 -13.16
N ALA A 213 29.92 8.85 -13.29
CA ALA A 213 31.15 8.83 -14.06
C ALA A 213 32.19 7.89 -13.43
N SER A 214 32.72 6.97 -14.23
CA SER A 214 33.94 6.23 -13.92
C SER A 214 35.17 7.14 -14.05
N PRO A 215 36.22 7.00 -13.22
CA PRO A 215 37.45 7.77 -13.35
C PRO A 215 38.28 7.35 -14.58
N PRO A 216 39.13 8.23 -15.13
CA PRO A 216 39.74 8.02 -16.44
C PRO A 216 40.86 6.99 -16.38
N ARG A 217 40.83 6.04 -17.32
CA ARG A 217 41.96 5.17 -17.62
C ARG A 217 42.91 5.93 -18.56
N GLN A 218 44.16 6.07 -18.14
CA GLN A 218 45.24 6.66 -18.91
C GLN A 218 45.46 5.87 -20.22
N ALA A 219 45.54 6.60 -21.34
CA ALA A 219 45.90 6.06 -22.64
C ALA A 219 47.41 6.23 -22.87
N SER A 220 48.07 5.17 -23.31
CA SER A 220 49.42 5.20 -23.87
C SER A 220 49.36 5.43 -25.38
N ALA A 221 50.33 6.20 -25.88
CA ALA A 221 50.33 6.92 -27.14
C ALA A 221 50.71 6.11 -28.40
N SER A 222 50.18 6.55 -29.55
CA SER A 222 50.81 6.71 -30.89
C SER A 222 49.71 6.62 -31.97
N ALA A 223 49.65 7.39 -33.05
CA ALA A 223 50.40 8.54 -33.57
C ALA A 223 49.62 9.15 -34.76
N ARG A 224 49.82 10.46 -34.98
CA ARG A 224 49.68 11.24 -36.24
C ARG A 224 48.28 11.56 -36.82
N SER A 225 47.99 12.87 -36.81
CA SER A 225 46.98 13.60 -37.62
C SER A 225 47.36 13.69 -39.11
N PRO A 226 46.41 14.08 -39.99
CA PRO A 226 46.24 15.51 -40.29
C PRO A 226 44.78 16.02 -40.34
N LEU A 227 44.60 17.33 -40.12
CA LEU A 227 43.40 18.17 -40.31
C LEU A 227 43.50 18.91 -41.67
N PRO A 228 42.51 19.70 -42.15
CA PRO A 228 41.08 19.79 -41.77
C PRO A 228 40.14 19.76 -43.00
N SER A 229 38.83 19.63 -42.78
CA SER A 229 37.81 20.17 -43.69
C SER A 229 36.61 20.64 -42.89
N SER A 230 36.25 21.89 -43.10
CA SER A 230 35.14 22.62 -42.50
C SER A 230 33.80 22.00 -42.92
N VAL A 231 32.99 21.60 -41.93
CA VAL A 231 31.59 21.25 -42.15
C VAL A 231 30.72 22.12 -41.25
N THR A 232 29.84 22.86 -41.90
CA THR A 232 28.74 23.67 -41.38
C THR A 232 27.95 22.91 -40.31
N ARG A 233 27.90 23.45 -39.09
CA ARG A 233 27.14 22.86 -37.97
C ARG A 233 25.65 23.13 -38.17
N ILE A 234 24.95 22.15 -38.73
CA ILE A 234 23.48 22.06 -38.68
C ILE A 234 23.10 21.72 -37.22
N PRO A 235 22.13 22.41 -36.58
CA PRO A 235 21.67 22.03 -35.24
C PRO A 235 20.99 20.66 -35.32
N GLU A 236 21.53 19.69 -34.57
CA GLU A 236 20.97 18.33 -34.50
C GLU A 236 19.56 18.34 -33.89
N PRO A 237 18.67 17.44 -34.36
CA PRO A 237 17.35 17.28 -33.77
C PRO A 237 17.47 16.76 -32.33
N ILE A 238 16.65 17.33 -31.44
CA ILE A 238 16.51 16.92 -30.05
C ILE A 238 16.27 15.40 -30.03
N GLN A 239 17.25 14.64 -29.50
CA GLN A 239 17.12 13.19 -29.38
C GLN A 239 15.91 12.87 -28.50
N SER A 240 14.97 12.12 -29.05
CA SER A 240 13.83 11.59 -28.31
C SER A 240 14.34 10.76 -27.14
N MET A 241 14.03 11.23 -25.92
CA MET A 241 14.55 10.64 -24.70
C MET A 241 13.97 9.23 -24.49
N ARG A 242 14.85 8.24 -24.34
CA ARG A 242 14.50 6.85 -24.02
C ARG A 242 13.85 6.78 -22.63
N VAL A 243 12.59 6.35 -22.59
CA VAL A 243 11.81 6.05 -21.36
C VAL A 243 12.56 5.00 -20.54
N PRO A 244 12.65 5.12 -19.19
CA PRO A 244 13.25 4.08 -18.35
C PRO A 244 12.56 2.73 -18.60
N PRO A 245 13.27 1.60 -18.69
CA PRO A 245 12.69 0.31 -19.10
C PRO A 245 11.55 -0.18 -18.20
N SER A 246 11.52 0.22 -16.92
CA SER A 246 10.39 -0.10 -16.02
C SER A 246 9.14 0.73 -16.30
N VAL A 247 9.29 1.99 -16.71
CA VAL A 247 8.16 2.84 -17.11
C VAL A 247 7.64 2.39 -18.46
N ALA A 248 8.54 2.06 -19.39
CA ALA A 248 8.18 1.47 -20.67
C ALA A 248 7.48 0.11 -20.49
N ALA A 249 7.99 -0.76 -19.62
CA ALA A 249 7.34 -2.05 -19.31
C ALA A 249 5.95 -1.87 -18.68
N ALA A 250 5.80 -0.94 -17.72
CA ALA A 250 4.50 -0.63 -17.13
C ALA A 250 3.52 -0.07 -18.17
N GLN A 251 3.96 0.84 -19.04
CA GLN A 251 3.15 1.37 -20.14
C GLN A 251 2.73 0.28 -21.13
N THR A 252 3.63 -0.66 -21.45
CA THR A 252 3.35 -1.79 -22.34
C THR A 252 2.32 -2.74 -21.73
N ALA A 253 2.48 -3.06 -20.44
CA ALA A 253 1.54 -3.89 -19.69
C ALA A 253 0.17 -3.24 -19.53
N VAL A 254 0.11 -1.91 -19.33
CA VAL A 254 -1.14 -1.15 -19.31
C VAL A 254 -1.84 -1.19 -20.67
N ALA A 255 -1.09 -1.05 -21.77
CA ALA A 255 -1.63 -1.12 -23.12
C ALA A 255 -2.17 -2.52 -23.46
N GLU A 256 -1.49 -3.57 -23.03
CA GLU A 256 -1.92 -4.96 -23.22
C GLU A 256 -3.15 -5.28 -22.37
N ALA A 257 -3.16 -4.88 -21.09
CA ALA A 257 -4.32 -5.05 -20.22
C ALA A 257 -5.56 -4.30 -20.73
N ALA A 258 -5.40 -3.06 -21.21
CA ALA A 258 -6.50 -2.27 -21.76
C ALA A 258 -7.09 -2.90 -23.04
N ARG A 259 -6.26 -3.51 -23.90
CA ARG A 259 -6.71 -4.24 -25.09
C ARG A 259 -7.48 -5.50 -24.74
N VAL A 260 -7.05 -6.24 -23.71
CA VAL A 260 -7.70 -7.48 -23.28
C VAL A 260 -9.04 -7.24 -22.58
N THR A 261 -9.20 -6.09 -21.89
CA THR A 261 -10.41 -5.80 -21.11
C THR A 261 -11.42 -4.87 -21.80
N GLY A 262 -11.07 -4.27 -22.95
CA GLY A 262 -11.95 -3.33 -23.66
C GLY A 262 -12.21 -2.01 -22.92
N THR A 263 -11.47 -1.73 -21.84
CA THR A 263 -11.67 -0.56 -21.00
C THR A 263 -10.64 0.53 -21.30
N GLU A 264 -10.89 1.31 -22.35
CA GLU A 264 -10.01 2.44 -22.72
C GLU A 264 -10.08 3.61 -21.70
N SER A 265 -11.12 3.67 -20.86
CA SER A 265 -11.28 4.70 -19.82
C SER A 265 -11.66 4.09 -18.44
N PRO A 266 -10.95 4.45 -17.34
CA PRO A 266 -11.29 3.99 -15.99
C PRO A 266 -12.69 4.38 -15.52
N ALA A 267 -13.28 5.45 -16.09
CA ALA A 267 -14.65 5.88 -15.77
C ALA A 267 -15.72 4.90 -16.27
N ARG A 268 -15.40 4.09 -17.29
CA ARG A 268 -16.35 3.15 -17.92
C ARG A 268 -16.13 1.70 -17.53
N ALA A 269 -15.03 1.39 -16.83
CA ALA A 269 -14.77 0.05 -16.32
C ALA A 269 -15.80 -0.28 -15.21
N GLY A 270 -16.90 -0.94 -15.61
CA GLY A 270 -18.05 -1.26 -14.75
C GLY A 270 -19.40 -0.71 -15.22
N ALA A 271 -19.47 0.02 -16.34
CA ALA A 271 -20.73 0.56 -16.88
C ALA A 271 -21.49 -0.41 -17.81
N ASP A 272 -20.89 -1.53 -18.23
CA ASP A 272 -21.44 -2.39 -19.29
C ASP A 272 -22.28 -3.59 -18.82
N PHE A 273 -22.79 -3.59 -17.59
CA PHE A 273 -23.70 -4.65 -17.11
C PHE A 273 -25.19 -4.29 -17.19
N VAL A 274 -25.56 -3.19 -17.87
CA VAL A 274 -26.96 -2.86 -18.17
C VAL A 274 -27.13 -2.47 -19.64
N VAL A 275 -26.86 -3.42 -20.54
CA VAL A 275 -27.48 -3.43 -21.87
C VAL A 275 -28.38 -4.66 -21.92
N PRO A 276 -29.73 -4.51 -21.89
CA PRO A 276 -30.61 -5.65 -22.01
C PRO A 276 -30.44 -6.25 -23.40
N THR A 277 -29.89 -7.46 -23.46
CA THR A 277 -29.98 -8.28 -24.68
C THR A 277 -31.45 -8.56 -24.93
N GLN A 278 -31.98 -8.10 -26.06
CA GLN A 278 -33.36 -8.35 -26.47
C GLN A 278 -33.60 -9.86 -26.57
N ALA A 279 -34.45 -10.39 -25.67
CA ALA A 279 -34.96 -11.75 -25.74
C ALA A 279 -36.27 -11.75 -26.55
N THR A 280 -36.33 -12.63 -27.55
CA THR A 280 -37.51 -12.91 -28.38
C THR A 280 -38.60 -13.61 -27.54
N PRO A 281 -39.89 -13.25 -27.66
CA PRO A 281 -40.94 -13.79 -26.77
C PRO A 281 -41.65 -15.03 -27.35
N ALA A 282 -41.97 -15.99 -26.46
CA ALA A 282 -42.96 -17.05 -26.69
C ALA A 282 -43.65 -17.43 -25.36
N PRO A 283 -44.90 -17.93 -25.38
CA PRO A 283 -45.99 -17.31 -24.63
C PRO A 283 -46.35 -17.95 -23.28
N ALA A 284 -47.10 -17.14 -22.52
CA ALA A 284 -47.62 -17.37 -21.18
C ALA A 284 -48.50 -18.62 -21.03
N ARG A 285 -48.40 -19.24 -19.86
CA ARG A 285 -49.44 -20.14 -19.34
C ARG A 285 -49.81 -19.74 -17.92
N THR A 286 -51.12 -19.58 -17.77
CA THR A 286 -51.89 -19.05 -16.65
C THR A 286 -51.85 -19.95 -15.41
N ALA A 287 -51.84 -19.32 -14.23
CA ALA A 287 -52.21 -19.93 -12.97
C ALA A 287 -53.74 -19.91 -12.77
N PRO A 288 -54.30 -20.76 -11.90
CA PRO A 288 -55.53 -20.45 -11.21
C PRO A 288 -55.32 -20.23 -9.71
N VAL A 289 -56.09 -19.26 -9.23
CA VAL A 289 -56.25 -18.72 -7.87
C VAL A 289 -57.15 -19.62 -7.02
N ARG A 290 -56.93 -19.66 -5.70
CA ARG A 290 -57.96 -19.59 -4.62
C ARG A 290 -57.30 -19.61 -3.23
N THR A 291 -57.28 -18.47 -2.52
CA THR A 291 -58.21 -18.00 -1.45
C THR A 291 -58.21 -18.81 -0.15
N ALA A 292 -57.80 -18.19 0.96
CA ALA A 292 -58.65 -17.97 2.14
C ALA A 292 -57.91 -17.12 3.21
N GLN A 293 -58.62 -16.11 3.70
CA GLN A 293 -58.33 -15.23 4.85
C GLN A 293 -58.33 -15.98 6.20
N VAL A 294 -57.80 -15.36 7.27
CA VAL A 294 -58.56 -14.89 8.47
C VAL A 294 -57.64 -14.36 9.60
N ALA A 295 -58.02 -13.18 10.13
CA ALA A 295 -57.83 -12.54 11.47
C ALA A 295 -56.41 -12.38 12.09
N ALA A 296 -55.91 -11.20 12.49
CA ALA A 296 -56.36 -10.09 13.35
C ALA A 296 -55.98 -10.23 14.86
N ASP A 297 -54.92 -9.48 15.21
CA ASP A 297 -54.59 -8.77 16.48
C ASP A 297 -54.33 -9.52 17.82
N PRO A 298 -53.65 -8.90 18.84
CA PRO A 298 -52.77 -7.71 18.89
C PRO A 298 -51.42 -7.95 19.63
N ASN A 299 -50.48 -7.00 19.53
CA ASN A 299 -49.28 -6.85 20.41
C ASN A 299 -49.70 -6.14 21.74
N PRO A 300 -48.89 -5.97 22.82
CA PRO A 300 -47.53 -6.45 23.16
C PRO A 300 -47.42 -7.01 24.63
N PRO A 301 -46.21 -7.31 25.16
CA PRO A 301 -45.50 -6.26 25.92
C PRO A 301 -43.95 -6.31 25.82
N ALA A 302 -43.32 -5.14 25.76
CA ALA A 302 -42.07 -4.89 26.50
C ALA A 302 -42.45 -4.46 27.94
N PRO A 303 -41.61 -4.56 28.99
CA PRO A 303 -40.14 -4.51 28.96
C PRO A 303 -39.43 -5.46 29.95
N ARG A 304 -38.10 -5.61 29.84
CA ARG A 304 -37.25 -5.78 31.03
C ARG A 304 -35.84 -5.26 30.77
N ARG A 305 -35.58 -4.06 31.27
CA ARG A 305 -34.23 -3.62 31.65
C ARG A 305 -33.74 -4.59 32.72
N VAL A 306 -32.67 -5.33 32.44
CA VAL A 306 -31.96 -6.05 33.49
C VAL A 306 -30.96 -5.06 34.08
N ALA A 307 -31.26 -4.65 35.31
CA ALA A 307 -30.38 -3.89 36.16
C ALA A 307 -29.07 -4.68 36.42
N ALA A 308 -28.02 -3.92 36.68
CA ALA A 308 -26.71 -4.39 37.08
C ALA A 308 -26.81 -5.40 38.23
N ASN A 309 -26.37 -6.64 37.98
CA ASN A 309 -25.95 -7.56 39.03
C ASN A 309 -24.42 -7.57 39.06
N SER A 310 -23.88 -6.97 40.11
CA SER A 310 -22.53 -7.18 40.59
C SER A 310 -22.41 -8.64 41.03
N ALA A 311 -21.85 -9.49 40.17
CA ALA A 311 -21.57 -10.89 40.52
C ALA A 311 -20.31 -11.36 39.78
N SER A 312 -19.23 -11.42 40.55
CA SER A 312 -18.16 -12.43 40.53
C SER A 312 -17.44 -12.71 39.21
N ALA A 313 -16.13 -12.47 39.24
CA ALA A 313 -15.13 -12.52 38.17
C ALA A 313 -14.86 -13.93 37.54
N ASN A 314 -15.87 -14.76 37.31
CA ASN A 314 -15.72 -16.15 36.84
C ASN A 314 -16.50 -16.47 35.55
N GLY A 315 -16.77 -15.46 34.71
CA GLY A 315 -17.38 -15.70 33.41
C GLY A 315 -16.42 -16.34 32.38
N PRO A 316 -16.94 -17.16 31.43
CA PRO A 316 -16.12 -17.94 30.52
C PRO A 316 -15.48 -17.10 29.41
N TRP A 317 -15.77 -15.80 29.33
CA TRP A 317 -15.19 -14.92 28.32
C TRP A 317 -13.93 -14.23 28.83
N ARG A 318 -13.01 -13.98 27.90
CA ARG A 318 -11.68 -13.42 28.12
C ARG A 318 -11.38 -12.35 27.08
N VAL A 319 -10.60 -11.35 27.45
CA VAL A 319 -10.08 -10.33 26.53
C VAL A 319 -8.58 -10.52 26.40
N GLN A 320 -8.12 -10.91 25.21
CA GLN A 320 -6.69 -11.00 24.90
C GLN A 320 -6.14 -9.59 24.66
N LEU A 321 -5.15 -9.21 25.46
CA LEU A 321 -4.49 -7.90 25.42
C LEU A 321 -3.25 -7.90 24.51
N GLY A 322 -2.68 -9.06 24.22
CA GLY A 322 -1.53 -9.18 23.33
C GLY A 322 -0.95 -10.60 23.28
N ALA A 323 -0.02 -10.81 22.36
CA ALA A 323 0.79 -12.02 22.25
C ALA A 323 2.27 -11.63 22.28
N PHE A 324 3.05 -12.27 23.14
CA PHE A 324 4.43 -11.90 23.43
C PHE A 324 5.36 -13.09 23.23
N GLY A 325 6.48 -12.87 22.55
CA GLY A 325 7.54 -13.90 22.47
C GLY A 325 8.28 -14.12 23.79
N VAL A 326 8.15 -13.20 24.75
CA VAL A 326 8.79 -13.28 26.07
C VAL A 326 7.76 -12.99 27.16
N ARG A 327 7.65 -13.89 28.14
CA ARG A 327 6.66 -13.79 29.24
C ARG A 327 6.75 -12.47 30.01
N SER A 328 7.96 -11.99 30.30
CA SER A 328 8.16 -10.75 31.06
C SER A 328 7.59 -9.49 30.38
N ASN A 329 7.45 -9.48 29.05
CA ASN A 329 6.77 -8.38 28.33
C ASN A 329 5.26 -8.39 28.60
N ALA A 330 4.66 -9.58 28.69
CA ALA A 330 3.25 -9.75 29.04
C ALA A 330 3.00 -9.26 30.48
N ASP A 331 3.89 -9.59 31.41
CA ASP A 331 3.79 -9.14 32.80
C ASP A 331 3.91 -7.61 32.92
N ARG A 332 4.85 -6.98 32.19
CA ARG A 332 4.97 -5.52 32.14
C ARG A 332 3.74 -4.83 31.54
N LEU A 333 3.12 -5.41 30.50
CA LEU A 333 1.88 -4.86 29.97
C LEU A 333 0.75 -4.98 31.00
N TRP A 334 0.63 -6.12 31.67
CA TRP A 334 -0.39 -6.32 32.70
C TRP A 334 -0.25 -5.32 33.84
N SER A 335 0.95 -5.11 34.40
CA SER A 335 1.16 -4.17 35.50
C SER A 335 0.80 -2.72 35.15
N ARG A 336 0.92 -2.32 33.87
CA ARG A 336 0.53 -0.97 33.43
C ARG A 336 -0.98 -0.82 33.23
N LEU A 337 -1.67 -1.92 32.95
CA LEU A 337 -3.08 -1.91 32.57
C LEU A 337 -4.01 -2.40 33.68
N SER A 338 -3.50 -3.09 34.71
CA SER A 338 -4.29 -3.68 35.79
C SER A 338 -5.08 -2.64 36.58
N ASP A 339 -4.58 -1.41 36.62
CA ASP A 339 -5.19 -0.30 37.38
C ASP A 339 -6.28 0.41 36.56
N ASN A 340 -6.41 0.10 35.27
CA ASN A 340 -7.50 0.59 34.46
C ASN A 340 -8.83 0.06 35.02
N ALA A 341 -9.84 0.93 35.15
CA ALA A 341 -11.16 0.58 35.70
C ALA A 341 -11.82 -0.63 35.01
N VAL A 342 -11.49 -0.89 33.74
CA VAL A 342 -12.00 -2.04 32.96
C VAL A 342 -11.37 -3.37 33.38
N LEU A 343 -10.10 -3.33 33.79
CA LEU A 343 -9.27 -4.50 34.11
C LEU A 343 -9.08 -4.68 35.62
N SER A 344 -9.42 -3.68 36.42
CA SER A 344 -9.41 -3.78 37.87
C SER A 344 -10.31 -4.93 38.35
N GLY A 345 -9.76 -5.76 39.23
CA GLY A 345 -10.40 -6.99 39.73
C GLY A 345 -10.56 -8.13 38.71
N LYS A 346 -9.98 -8.01 37.50
CA LYS A 346 -9.94 -9.12 36.52
C LYS A 346 -8.74 -10.02 36.76
N GLN A 347 -8.90 -11.30 36.47
CA GLN A 347 -7.83 -12.29 36.62
C GLN A 347 -6.88 -12.25 35.41
N LYS A 348 -5.57 -12.25 35.68
CA LYS A 348 -4.51 -12.37 34.66
C LYS A 348 -4.37 -13.81 34.22
N PHE A 349 -4.38 -14.04 32.91
CA PHE A 349 -4.04 -15.33 32.32
C PHE A 349 -2.92 -15.16 31.31
N VAL A 350 -1.93 -16.04 31.42
CA VAL A 350 -0.81 -16.14 30.48
C VAL A 350 -0.92 -17.52 29.85
N VAL A 351 -1.47 -17.58 28.64
CA VAL A 351 -1.76 -18.84 27.96
C VAL A 351 -0.66 -19.12 26.92
N PRO A 352 0.09 -20.22 27.03
CA PRO A 352 1.04 -20.62 26.00
C PRO A 352 0.34 -20.88 24.66
N ALA A 353 0.90 -20.37 23.56
CA ALA A 353 0.40 -20.57 22.21
C ALA A 353 1.56 -20.71 21.24
N GLY A 354 2.08 -21.93 21.10
CA GLY A 354 3.30 -22.19 20.32
C GLY A 354 4.51 -21.49 20.92
N ARG A 355 5.18 -20.65 20.11
CA ARG A 355 6.38 -19.89 20.51
C ARG A 355 6.10 -18.56 21.21
N VAL A 356 4.83 -18.21 21.44
CA VAL A 356 4.42 -16.97 22.11
C VAL A 356 3.49 -17.27 23.28
N VAL A 357 3.39 -16.33 24.21
CA VAL A 357 2.39 -16.34 25.28
C VAL A 357 1.32 -15.29 25.01
N LYS A 358 0.05 -15.68 25.12
CA LYS A 358 -1.09 -14.79 25.02
C LYS A 358 -1.44 -14.25 26.40
N LEU A 359 -1.43 -12.93 26.55
CA LEU A 359 -1.91 -12.25 27.74
C LEU A 359 -3.42 -12.04 27.62
N GLN A 360 -4.18 -12.54 28.60
CA GLN A 360 -5.64 -12.44 28.61
C GLN A 360 -6.13 -11.97 29.97
N ALA A 361 -7.12 -11.07 29.97
CA ALA A 361 -7.92 -10.72 31.14
C ALA A 361 -9.18 -11.59 31.14
N GLY A 362 -9.44 -12.35 32.21
CA GLY A 362 -10.62 -13.22 32.32
C GLY A 362 -11.65 -12.73 33.31
N GLY A 363 -12.78 -13.46 33.36
CA GLY A 363 -13.87 -13.20 34.31
C GLY A 363 -15.05 -12.43 33.73
N TYR A 364 -15.23 -12.44 32.40
CA TYR A 364 -16.35 -11.76 31.75
C TYR A 364 -17.56 -12.69 31.60
N PRO A 365 -18.74 -12.37 32.17
CA PRO A 365 -19.91 -13.26 32.18
C PRO A 365 -20.50 -13.52 30.79
N SER A 366 -20.27 -12.62 29.83
CA SER A 366 -20.80 -12.73 28.47
C SER A 366 -19.84 -12.17 27.42
N ARG A 367 -20.02 -12.58 26.15
CA ARG A 367 -19.29 -12.01 25.00
C ARG A 367 -19.44 -10.50 24.94
N SER A 368 -20.64 -9.98 25.18
CA SER A 368 -20.92 -8.54 25.15
C SER A 368 -20.18 -7.78 26.25
N SER A 369 -20.08 -8.34 27.46
CA SER A 369 -19.29 -7.73 28.54
C SER A 369 -17.80 -7.68 28.22
N ALA A 370 -17.24 -8.73 27.63
CA ALA A 370 -15.86 -8.76 27.15
C ALA A 370 -15.62 -7.80 25.97
N GLN A 371 -16.60 -7.68 25.06
CA GLN A 371 -16.52 -6.75 23.92
C GLN A 371 -16.57 -5.30 24.37
N ASN A 372 -17.43 -4.96 25.34
CA ASN A 372 -17.51 -3.62 25.91
C ASN A 372 -16.19 -3.25 26.60
N ALA A 373 -15.61 -4.18 27.37
CA ALA A 373 -14.31 -3.99 27.97
C ALA A 373 -13.21 -3.74 26.92
N CYS A 374 -13.18 -4.56 25.86
CA CYS A 374 -12.23 -4.39 24.77
C CYS A 374 -12.40 -3.05 24.02
N ASN A 375 -13.64 -2.62 23.76
CA ASN A 375 -13.92 -1.34 23.12
C ASN A 375 -13.46 -0.14 23.97
N THR A 376 -13.53 -0.24 25.30
CA THR A 376 -13.00 0.80 26.19
C THR A 376 -11.48 0.83 26.18
N LEU A 377 -10.82 -0.34 26.18
CA LEU A 377 -9.36 -0.42 26.07
C LEU A 377 -8.86 0.17 24.74
N LYS A 378 -9.55 -0.11 23.63
CA LYS A 378 -9.21 0.47 22.31
C LYS A 378 -9.31 1.99 22.28
N ARG A 379 -10.30 2.58 22.98
CA ARG A 379 -10.42 4.03 23.12
C ARG A 379 -9.26 4.65 23.90
N SER A 380 -8.64 3.91 24.80
CA SER A 380 -7.38 4.30 25.47
C SER A 380 -6.11 3.90 24.69
N GLY A 381 -6.24 3.50 23.42
CA GLY A 381 -5.11 3.11 22.56
C GLY A 381 -4.57 1.69 22.79
N GLN A 382 -5.27 0.86 23.57
CA GLN A 382 -4.87 -0.52 23.83
C GLN A 382 -5.65 -1.50 22.94
N ASP A 383 -4.95 -2.16 22.02
CA ASP A 383 -5.54 -3.22 21.20
C ASP A 383 -5.91 -4.46 22.02
N CYS A 384 -6.98 -5.12 21.58
CA CYS A 384 -7.49 -6.32 22.22
C CYS A 384 -8.39 -7.15 21.30
N LEU A 385 -8.58 -8.41 21.67
CA LEU A 385 -9.45 -9.39 21.00
C LEU A 385 -10.31 -10.12 22.04
N VAL A 386 -11.61 -10.29 21.76
CA VAL A 386 -12.50 -11.10 22.62
C VAL A 386 -12.35 -12.59 22.30
N THR A 387 -12.21 -13.40 23.34
CA THR A 387 -11.98 -14.85 23.29
C THR A 387 -12.81 -15.55 24.36
N ARG A 388 -13.01 -16.87 24.25
CA ARG A 388 -13.69 -17.69 25.25
C ARG A 388 -12.68 -18.67 25.84
#